data_AF-A0A932NPE0-F1
#
_entry.id   AF-A0A932NPE0-F1
#
_cell.length_a   1.000
_cell.length_b   1.000
_cell.length_c   1.000
_cell.angle_alpha   90.00
_cell.angle_beta   90.00
_cell.angle_gamma   90.00
#
_symmetry.space_group_name_H-M   'P 1'
#
loop_
_entity.id
_entity.type
_entity.pdbx_description
1 polymer ?
#
loop_
_entity_poly.entity_id
_entity_poly.type
_entity_poly.pdbx_seq_one_letter_code
_entity_poly.pdbx_strand_id
1 'polypeptide(L)'
;MLKTLALCLAVSPWAHAATGVISVDEPAVKKAPSGGSQRKTPRPTATPSGSRVPGIFAVYESGGRWMLVDRSGKRPLARGASLIVIGSQGLDVFNLEKATKTYEAGCEGGRPVPRRAWFLGGKDPKAFKRVGTPVIAILLKPGARFDSSSARFAALKNEVSEALYRKLEEPLRAAAAADLADGTFQLDLGDEEGHRTAAAPDPEKIRLKIDFASRLKLAGFSDALLVIEGAEYSRSYRRCLRLFDGEKPVGACVEMPHELMAETALLQFVAYDPSRAGRPFILAFSRKQLWGHERWGFQTTPKGFKSFLRDALDPRCRDAF
;
A
#
# COMPACT_ATOMS: atom_id res chain seq x y z
N MET A 1 -21.03 17.77 38.97
CA MET A 1 -22.11 16.82 38.66
C MET A 1 -22.47 16.95 37.18
N LEU A 2 -22.71 15.82 36.55
CA LEU A 2 -22.84 15.55 35.11
C LEU A 2 -23.65 16.58 34.30
N LYS A 3 -23.24 16.78 33.04
CA LYS A 3 -24.18 16.67 31.91
C LYS A 3 -23.46 16.28 30.62
N THR A 4 -23.79 15.07 30.21
CA THR A 4 -23.54 14.37 28.96
C THR A 4 -24.13 15.14 27.78
N LEU A 5 -23.41 15.24 26.66
CA LEU A 5 -24.00 15.54 25.35
C LEU A 5 -23.28 14.71 24.29
N ALA A 6 -23.93 13.61 23.93
CA ALA A 6 -23.68 12.82 22.74
C ALA A 6 -24.27 13.57 21.53
N LEU A 7 -23.56 13.60 20.41
CA LEU A 7 -24.10 14.04 19.13
C LEU A 7 -23.92 12.94 18.09
N CYS A 8 -25.04 12.39 17.67
CA CYS A 8 -25.22 11.42 16.58
C CYS A 8 -24.89 12.04 15.23
N LEU A 9 -24.22 11.27 14.36
CA LEU A 9 -24.17 11.54 12.92
C LEU A 9 -25.14 10.57 12.21
N ALA A 10 -26.06 11.18 11.46
CA ALA A 10 -27.12 10.52 10.74
C ALA A 10 -26.61 9.80 9.48
N VAL A 11 -27.21 8.63 9.23
CA VAL A 11 -27.13 7.82 8.02
C VAL A 11 -28.41 8.07 7.23
N SER A 12 -28.35 8.09 5.90
CA SER A 12 -29.54 7.90 5.06
C SER A 12 -29.20 7.27 3.69
N PRO A 13 -30.18 6.58 3.07
CA PRO A 13 -29.96 5.29 2.41
C PRO A 13 -30.32 5.25 0.91
N TRP A 14 -30.03 4.12 0.28
CA TRP A 14 -30.54 3.65 -1.02
C TRP A 14 -32.03 3.28 -0.99
N ALA A 15 -32.74 3.43 -2.13
CA ALA A 15 -33.76 2.51 -2.68
C ALA A 15 -34.30 3.06 -4.04
N HIS A 16 -34.17 2.33 -5.17
CA HIS A 16 -35.21 1.51 -5.90
C HIS A 16 -36.25 2.36 -6.66
N ALA A 17 -36.79 2.05 -7.86
CA ALA A 17 -36.80 0.91 -8.77
C ALA A 17 -37.35 1.39 -10.14
N ALA A 18 -37.22 0.60 -11.22
CA ALA A 18 -38.29 0.36 -12.19
C ALA A 18 -37.98 -0.79 -13.15
N THR A 19 -38.94 -1.70 -13.23
CA THR A 19 -39.12 -2.89 -14.06
C THR A 19 -39.48 -2.56 -15.52
N GLY A 20 -39.11 -3.46 -16.45
CA GLY A 20 -39.59 -3.47 -17.83
C GLY A 20 -39.47 -4.86 -18.44
N VAL A 21 -40.52 -5.29 -19.14
CA VAL A 21 -40.93 -6.67 -19.43
C VAL A 21 -40.34 -7.25 -20.73
N ILE A 22 -40.23 -8.58 -20.72
CA ILE A 22 -39.98 -9.62 -21.73
C ILE A 22 -40.43 -9.29 -23.17
N SER A 23 -39.60 -9.65 -24.15
CA SER A 23 -40.07 -10.23 -25.42
C SER A 23 -39.05 -11.25 -25.96
N VAL A 24 -39.55 -12.43 -26.30
CA VAL A 24 -38.83 -13.57 -26.86
C VAL A 24 -39.03 -13.54 -28.36
N ASP A 25 -37.96 -13.64 -29.15
CA ASP A 25 -38.01 -14.12 -30.54
C ASP A 25 -36.61 -14.65 -30.95
N GLU A 26 -36.57 -15.92 -31.33
CA GLU A 26 -35.52 -16.57 -32.12
C GLU A 26 -36.19 -17.16 -33.37
N PRO A 27 -35.48 -17.53 -34.45
CA PRO A 27 -34.09 -17.21 -34.80
C PRO A 27 -33.97 -16.67 -36.25
N ALA A 28 -32.86 -15.99 -36.56
CA ALA A 28 -32.46 -15.77 -37.95
C ALA A 28 -30.96 -16.01 -38.10
N VAL A 29 -30.62 -17.17 -38.67
CA VAL A 29 -29.28 -17.53 -39.13
C VAL A 29 -28.84 -16.52 -40.20
N LYS A 30 -27.86 -15.69 -39.87
CA LYS A 30 -27.10 -14.89 -40.85
C LYS A 30 -25.60 -15.10 -40.65
N LYS A 31 -24.96 -15.33 -41.80
CA LYS A 31 -23.55 -15.67 -42.04
C LYS A 31 -22.56 -14.92 -41.16
N ALA A 32 -21.57 -15.67 -40.68
CA ALA A 32 -20.40 -15.18 -39.97
C ALA A 32 -19.64 -14.11 -40.80
N PRO A 33 -19.38 -12.92 -40.24
CA PRO A 33 -18.29 -12.08 -40.67
C PRO A 33 -17.00 -12.57 -40.00
N SER A 34 -16.06 -13.05 -40.80
CA SER A 34 -14.66 -13.25 -40.42
C SER A 34 -14.00 -11.89 -40.17
N GLY A 35 -14.31 -11.29 -39.03
CA GLY A 35 -13.65 -10.10 -38.51
C GLY A 35 -12.96 -10.48 -37.22
N GLY A 36 -11.64 -10.67 -37.27
CA GLY A 36 -10.80 -10.86 -36.09
C GLY A 36 -10.92 -9.63 -35.19
N SER A 37 -11.88 -9.66 -34.27
CA SER A 37 -11.92 -8.76 -33.13
C SER A 37 -10.72 -9.13 -32.27
N GLN A 38 -9.61 -8.42 -32.47
CA GLN A 38 -8.62 -8.27 -31.42
C GLN A 38 -9.37 -7.68 -30.23
N ARG A 39 -9.81 -8.56 -29.31
CA ARG A 39 -10.13 -8.18 -27.94
C ARG A 39 -8.89 -7.44 -27.47
N LYS A 40 -8.93 -6.10 -27.47
CA LYS A 40 -7.97 -5.29 -26.76
C LYS A 40 -8.12 -5.71 -25.30
N THR A 41 -7.24 -6.60 -24.88
CA THR A 41 -7.07 -6.96 -23.48
C THR A 41 -6.95 -5.65 -22.69
N PRO A 42 -7.66 -5.51 -21.56
CA PRO A 42 -7.54 -4.33 -20.73
C PRO A 42 -6.07 -4.15 -20.39
N ARG A 43 -5.47 -3.04 -20.84
CA ARG A 43 -4.12 -2.68 -20.45
C ARG A 43 -4.14 -2.53 -18.92
N PRO A 44 -3.21 -3.15 -18.16
CA PRO A 44 -3.12 -2.96 -16.73
C PRO A 44 -3.13 -1.46 -16.45
N THR A 45 -4.14 -0.99 -15.73
CA THR A 45 -4.24 0.44 -15.43
C THR A 45 -3.15 0.71 -14.42
N ALA A 46 -2.05 1.35 -14.85
CA ALA A 46 -0.95 1.72 -13.97
C ALA A 46 -1.54 2.46 -12.76
N THR A 47 -1.45 1.86 -11.58
CA THR A 47 -1.97 2.47 -10.37
C THR A 47 -1.10 3.70 -10.08
N PRO A 48 -1.67 4.90 -9.88
CA PRO A 48 -0.87 6.11 -9.72
C PRO A 48 0.08 5.98 -8.51
N SER A 49 1.35 6.30 -8.74
CA SER A 49 2.37 6.42 -7.70
C SER A 49 2.11 7.67 -6.86
N GLY A 50 2.30 7.58 -5.54
CA GLY A 50 2.02 8.68 -4.62
C GLY A 50 1.16 8.28 -3.45
N SER A 51 0.93 9.26 -2.56
CA SER A 51 -0.10 9.12 -1.55
C SER A 51 -1.47 9.46 -2.14
N ARG A 52 -2.47 8.66 -1.76
CA ARG A 52 -3.89 8.96 -1.96
C ARG A 52 -4.45 9.92 -0.90
N VAL A 53 -3.69 10.19 0.16
CA VAL A 53 -4.08 11.07 1.25
C VAL A 53 -3.42 12.44 1.07
N PRO A 54 -4.20 13.52 0.90
CA PRO A 54 -3.66 14.86 0.77
C PRO A 54 -2.76 15.23 1.94
N GLY A 55 -1.60 15.82 1.63
CA GLY A 55 -0.65 16.26 2.65
C GLY A 55 0.28 15.16 3.17
N ILE A 56 0.22 13.92 2.65
CA ILE A 56 1.22 12.89 2.92
C ILE A 56 2.09 12.68 1.69
N PHE A 57 3.41 12.64 1.88
CA PHE A 57 4.39 12.53 0.80
C PHE A 57 5.42 11.46 1.14
N ALA A 58 5.88 10.72 0.13
CA ALA A 58 7.08 9.90 0.29
C ALA A 58 8.32 10.80 0.40
N VAL A 59 9.30 10.37 1.21
CA VAL A 59 10.56 11.09 1.39
C VAL A 59 11.73 10.17 1.04
N TYR A 60 12.67 10.72 0.32
CA TYR A 60 13.83 10.02 -0.21
C TYR A 60 15.12 10.74 0.16
N GLU A 61 16.20 9.98 0.22
CA GLU A 61 17.54 10.53 0.32
C GLU A 61 18.18 10.54 -1.08
N SER A 62 18.73 11.69 -1.49
CA SER A 62 19.46 11.84 -2.75
C SER A 62 20.57 12.87 -2.61
N GLY A 63 21.78 12.49 -3.00
CA GLY A 63 22.97 13.33 -2.86
C GLY A 63 23.22 13.79 -1.41
N GLY A 64 22.95 12.94 -0.43
CA GLY A 64 23.07 13.26 1.00
C GLY A 64 22.04 14.25 1.53
N ARG A 65 21.00 14.57 0.74
CA ARG A 65 19.90 15.45 1.14
C ARG A 65 18.58 14.71 1.11
N TRP A 66 17.68 15.08 2.02
CA TRP A 66 16.32 14.56 1.99
C TRP A 66 15.46 15.39 1.07
N MET A 67 14.64 14.72 0.28
CA MET A 67 13.69 15.35 -0.61
C MET A 67 12.34 14.64 -0.57
N LEU A 68 11.28 15.42 -0.72
CA LEU A 68 9.95 14.88 -1.03
C LEU A 68 9.56 15.24 -2.46
N VAL A 69 8.73 14.39 -3.06
CA VAL A 69 8.20 14.59 -4.41
C VAL A 69 6.84 15.24 -4.30
N ASP A 70 6.68 16.40 -4.94
CA ASP A 70 5.43 17.14 -4.92
C ASP A 70 4.49 16.62 -6.00
N ARG A 71 3.56 15.75 -5.60
CA ARG A 71 2.48 15.21 -6.44
C ARG A 71 1.11 15.80 -6.10
N SER A 72 1.07 16.97 -5.43
CA SER A 72 -0.17 17.62 -4.97
C SER A 72 -1.04 18.21 -6.10
N GLY A 73 -0.61 18.10 -7.36
CA GLY A 73 -1.37 18.52 -8.54
C GLY A 73 -1.63 20.03 -8.53
N LYS A 74 -2.90 20.43 -8.37
CA LYS A 74 -3.36 21.82 -8.50
C LYS A 74 -2.92 22.76 -7.36
N ARG A 75 -2.49 22.22 -6.21
CA ARG A 75 -2.09 23.02 -5.04
C ARG A 75 -0.65 22.69 -4.65
N PRO A 76 0.34 23.22 -5.38
CA PRO A 76 1.74 22.93 -5.13
C PRO A 76 2.14 23.36 -3.72
N LEU A 77 3.10 22.62 -3.16
CA LEU A 77 3.66 22.97 -1.87
C LEU A 77 4.44 24.29 -1.94
N ALA A 78 4.40 25.05 -0.86
CA ALA A 78 5.09 26.33 -0.73
C ALA A 78 6.38 26.19 0.09
N ARG A 79 7.40 26.98 -0.28
CA ARG A 79 8.63 27.08 0.51
C ARG A 79 8.31 27.49 1.94
N GLY A 80 9.03 26.90 2.90
CA GLY A 80 8.85 27.15 4.33
C GLY A 80 7.71 26.37 4.97
N ALA A 81 6.90 25.62 4.21
CA ALA A 81 5.88 24.75 4.78
C ALA A 81 6.51 23.72 5.73
N SER A 82 5.93 23.58 6.92
CA SER A 82 6.40 22.65 7.94
C SER A 82 5.79 21.27 7.77
N LEU A 83 6.60 20.23 7.98
CA LEU A 83 6.22 18.83 7.82
C LEU A 83 6.74 18.04 9.02
N ILE A 84 5.98 17.02 9.44
CA ILE A 84 6.52 15.95 10.29
C ILE A 84 7.10 14.91 9.36
N VAL A 85 8.40 14.65 9.47
CA VAL A 85 9.05 13.54 8.77
C VAL A 85 9.12 12.35 9.71
N ILE A 86 8.62 11.21 9.26
CA ILE A 86 8.66 9.94 9.96
C ILE A 86 9.69 9.07 9.25
N GLY A 87 10.63 8.52 10.01
CA GLY A 87 11.74 7.73 9.51
C GLY A 87 11.87 6.36 10.17
N SER A 88 13.03 5.74 10.00
CA SER A 88 13.33 4.41 10.51
C SER A 88 13.60 4.35 12.01
N GLN A 89 13.98 5.46 12.63
CA GLN A 89 14.35 5.55 14.05
C GLN A 89 13.40 6.41 14.87
N GLY A 90 12.71 7.35 14.22
CA GLY A 90 11.84 8.27 14.90
C GLY A 90 11.24 9.28 13.94
N LEU A 91 10.96 10.47 14.44
CA LEU A 91 10.24 11.50 13.72
C LEU A 91 10.62 12.89 14.24
N ASP A 92 10.53 13.90 13.38
CA ASP A 92 10.83 15.29 13.72
C ASP A 92 10.21 16.27 12.72
N VAL A 93 10.28 17.57 13.01
CA VAL A 93 9.75 18.65 12.18
C VAL A 93 10.83 19.18 11.23
N PHE A 94 10.49 19.19 9.95
CA PHE A 94 11.30 19.74 8.86
C PHE A 94 10.52 20.83 8.13
N ASN A 95 11.21 21.62 7.31
CA ASN A 95 10.59 22.61 6.44
C ASN A 95 11.03 22.40 4.99
N LEU A 96 10.20 22.85 4.05
CA LEU A 96 10.56 22.90 2.64
C LEU A 96 11.55 24.04 2.38
N GLU A 97 12.76 23.70 1.91
CA GLU A 97 13.80 24.69 1.68
C GLU A 97 13.89 25.16 0.24
N LYS A 98 14.40 24.29 -0.65
CA LYS A 98 14.70 24.63 -2.04
C LYS A 98 13.98 23.64 -2.94
N ALA A 99 13.23 24.16 -3.90
CA ALA A 99 12.63 23.35 -4.94
C ALA A 99 13.72 22.80 -5.87
N THR A 100 13.53 21.57 -6.32
CA THR A 100 14.38 20.87 -7.27
C THR A 100 13.51 20.08 -8.25
N LYS A 101 14.13 19.39 -9.20
CA LYS A 101 13.47 18.43 -10.09
C LYS A 101 13.95 17.02 -9.78
N THR A 102 13.05 16.07 -9.93
CA THR A 102 13.32 14.63 -9.91
C THR A 102 12.49 13.96 -11.01
N TYR A 103 12.55 12.64 -11.12
CA TYR A 103 11.82 11.87 -12.13
C TYR A 103 10.99 10.77 -11.47
N GLU A 104 9.81 10.49 -12.02
CA GLU A 104 9.00 9.34 -11.57
C GLU A 104 9.68 8.03 -11.95
N ALA A 105 9.52 7.00 -11.11
CA ALA A 105 10.09 5.67 -11.38
C ALA A 105 9.66 5.07 -12.73
N GLY A 106 8.46 5.41 -13.20
CA GLY A 106 7.93 5.00 -14.50
C GLY A 106 8.11 6.06 -15.59
N CYS A 107 8.15 5.58 -16.83
CA CYS A 107 8.27 6.42 -18.02
C CYS A 107 6.90 6.64 -18.67
N GLU A 108 6.71 7.80 -19.29
CA GLU A 108 5.56 8.08 -20.16
C GLU A 108 6.05 8.13 -21.60
N GLY A 109 5.54 7.25 -22.47
CA GLY A 109 6.00 7.15 -23.86
C GLY A 109 7.50 6.84 -23.99
N GLY A 110 8.05 6.04 -23.06
CA GLY A 110 9.49 5.70 -23.03
C GLY A 110 10.39 6.86 -22.57
N ARG A 111 9.83 7.93 -22.00
CA ARG A 111 10.58 9.08 -21.51
C ARG A 111 10.40 9.29 -20.01
N PRO A 112 11.44 9.71 -19.28
CA PRO A 112 11.33 10.05 -17.87
C PRO A 112 10.34 11.19 -17.64
N VAL A 113 9.45 11.06 -16.66
CA VAL A 113 8.47 12.09 -16.33
C VAL A 113 9.03 13.02 -15.26
N PRO A 114 9.31 14.31 -15.56
CA PRO A 114 9.87 15.22 -14.57
C PRO A 114 8.81 15.59 -13.53
N ARG A 115 9.22 15.59 -12.25
CA ARG A 115 8.42 16.05 -11.11
C ARG A 115 9.14 17.11 -10.33
N ARG A 116 8.36 18.03 -9.76
CA ARG A 116 8.86 18.95 -8.75
C ARG A 116 9.14 18.16 -7.48
N ALA A 117 10.28 18.45 -6.86
CA ALA A 117 10.62 17.96 -5.54
C ALA A 117 11.08 19.12 -4.66
N TRP A 118 11.15 18.89 -3.36
CA TRP A 118 11.64 19.86 -2.41
C TRP A 118 12.67 19.23 -1.49
N PHE A 119 13.81 19.90 -1.33
CA PHE A 119 14.74 19.54 -0.27
C PHE A 119 14.17 19.93 1.09
N LEU A 120 14.42 19.06 2.07
CA LEU A 120 13.98 19.22 3.45
C LEU A 120 15.12 19.79 4.30
N GLY A 121 14.76 20.74 5.16
CA GLY A 121 15.64 21.36 6.15
C GLY A 121 15.14 21.12 7.56
N GLY A 122 16.02 20.62 8.43
CA GLY A 122 15.77 20.54 9.87
C GLY A 122 16.32 21.78 10.57
N LYS A 123 15.57 22.35 11.53
CA LYS A 123 16.09 23.46 12.36
C LYS A 123 17.26 23.02 13.25
N ASP A 124 17.25 21.77 13.68
CA ASP A 124 18.30 21.12 14.46
C ASP A 124 19.01 20.09 13.57
N PRO A 125 20.35 20.18 13.38
CA PRO A 125 21.12 19.17 12.64
C PRO A 125 20.95 17.74 13.18
N LYS A 126 20.65 17.58 14.48
CA LYS A 126 20.39 16.26 15.08
C LYS A 126 19.03 15.68 14.67
N ALA A 127 18.13 16.46 14.07
CA ALA A 127 16.83 15.98 13.59
C ALA A 127 16.97 14.84 12.57
N PHE A 128 17.91 14.97 11.63
CA PHE A 128 18.20 13.92 10.64
C PHE A 128 18.62 12.61 11.32
N LYS A 129 19.46 12.69 12.37
CA LYS A 129 19.89 11.53 13.16
C LYS A 129 18.75 10.91 13.99
N ARG A 130 17.84 11.73 14.55
CA ARG A 130 16.69 11.23 15.31
C ARG A 130 15.69 10.47 14.44
N VAL A 131 15.50 10.94 13.21
CA VAL A 131 14.56 10.33 12.26
C VAL A 131 15.16 9.09 11.60
N GLY A 132 16.46 9.07 11.33
CA GLY A 132 17.10 7.98 10.60
C GLY A 132 16.76 8.03 9.10
N THR A 133 16.55 6.89 8.46
CA THR A 133 16.13 6.86 7.05
C THR A 133 14.71 7.42 6.92
N PRO A 134 14.48 8.53 6.19
CA PRO A 134 13.15 9.15 6.13
C PRO A 134 12.22 8.29 5.30
N VAL A 135 10.93 8.19 5.66
CA VAL A 135 9.93 7.34 4.99
C VAL A 135 8.82 8.17 4.38
N ILE A 136 8.10 8.93 5.21
CA ILE A 136 7.06 9.85 4.77
C ILE A 136 7.21 11.20 5.44
N ALA A 137 6.58 12.21 4.84
CA ALA A 137 6.35 13.51 5.42
C ALA A 137 4.84 13.79 5.48
N ILE A 138 4.38 14.37 6.58
CA ILE A 138 2.99 14.81 6.79
C ILE A 138 3.00 16.32 6.93
N LEU A 139 2.26 17.01 6.05
CA LEU A 139 2.15 18.45 6.04
C LEU A 139 1.41 18.94 7.29
N LEU A 140 2.04 19.85 8.02
CA LEU A 140 1.41 20.54 9.13
C LEU A 140 0.52 21.65 8.61
N LYS A 141 -0.65 21.80 9.23
CA LYS A 141 -1.48 22.98 9.02
C LYS A 141 -0.69 24.24 9.45
N PRO A 142 -0.84 25.38 8.76
CA PRO A 142 -0.21 26.62 9.18
C PRO A 142 -0.49 26.93 10.66
N GLY A 143 0.56 27.26 11.43
CA GLY A 143 0.46 27.54 12.87
C GLY A 143 0.32 26.31 13.78
N ALA A 144 0.09 25.12 13.23
CA ALA A 144 0.06 23.90 14.04
C ALA A 144 1.45 23.61 14.63
N ARG A 145 1.46 23.23 15.91
CA ARG A 145 2.64 22.68 16.58
C ARG A 145 2.48 21.17 16.66
N PHE A 146 3.59 20.48 16.44
CA PHE A 146 3.64 19.04 16.61
C PHE A 146 4.27 18.72 17.96
N ASP A 147 3.58 17.91 18.76
CA ASP A 147 4.10 17.36 20.00
C ASP A 147 4.45 15.89 19.78
N SER A 148 5.74 15.58 19.76
CA SER A 148 6.21 14.20 19.59
C SER A 148 5.86 13.32 20.78
N SER A 149 5.59 13.90 21.96
CA SER A 149 5.25 13.15 23.17
C SER A 149 3.86 12.52 23.10
N SER A 150 2.98 12.96 22.19
CA SER A 150 1.67 12.35 21.97
C SER A 150 1.72 11.15 21.02
N ALA A 151 2.81 10.97 20.28
CA ALA A 151 2.96 9.89 19.32
C ALA A 151 3.64 8.66 19.94
N ARG A 152 3.42 7.50 19.32
CA ARG A 152 4.20 6.28 19.55
C ARG A 152 4.83 5.83 18.25
N PHE A 153 6.10 5.47 18.35
CA PHE A 153 6.89 4.96 17.25
C PHE A 153 7.48 3.60 17.63
N ALA A 154 7.48 2.65 16.70
CA ALA A 154 8.13 1.36 16.88
C ALA A 154 8.69 0.85 15.55
N ALA A 155 9.97 0.48 15.54
CA ALA A 155 10.50 -0.37 14.49
C ALA A 155 9.94 -1.79 14.67
N LEU A 156 9.41 -2.37 13.59
CA LEU A 156 8.85 -3.71 13.61
C LEU A 156 9.93 -4.72 13.30
N LYS A 157 10.05 -5.72 14.18
CA LYS A 157 11.00 -6.82 14.02
C LYS A 157 10.33 -7.93 13.22
N ASN A 158 11.11 -8.58 12.37
CA ASN A 158 10.66 -9.78 11.68
C ASN A 158 10.72 -10.96 12.67
N GLU A 159 9.56 -11.57 12.92
CA GLU A 159 9.36 -12.67 13.88
C GLU A 159 8.97 -13.98 13.15
N VAL A 160 9.26 -14.07 11.85
CA VAL A 160 9.06 -15.29 11.08
C VAL A 160 9.89 -16.43 11.67
N SER A 161 9.22 -17.55 11.93
CA SER A 161 9.80 -18.77 12.49
C SER A 161 9.04 -19.99 11.98
N GLU A 162 9.65 -21.18 12.06
CA GLU A 162 9.00 -22.46 11.69
C GLU A 162 7.68 -22.68 12.44
N ALA A 163 7.61 -22.32 13.72
CA ALA A 163 6.40 -22.44 14.52
C ALA A 163 5.29 -21.53 13.99
N LEU A 164 5.63 -20.30 13.57
CA LEU A 164 4.67 -19.39 12.95
C LEU A 164 4.19 -19.89 11.60
N TYR A 165 5.09 -20.44 10.78
CA TYR A 165 4.75 -21.05 9.50
C TYR A 165 3.70 -22.15 9.69
N ARG A 166 3.99 -23.14 10.55
CA ARG A 166 3.04 -24.23 10.83
C ARG A 166 1.70 -23.74 11.35
N LYS A 167 1.72 -22.71 12.18
CA LYS A 167 0.51 -22.11 12.75
C LYS A 167 -0.37 -21.41 11.70
N LEU A 168 0.25 -20.77 10.70
CA LEU A 168 -0.46 -19.94 9.73
C LEU A 168 -0.64 -20.61 8.36
N GLU A 169 0.02 -21.73 8.07
CA GLU A 169 -0.02 -22.36 6.76
C GLU A 169 -1.44 -22.63 6.25
N GLU A 170 -2.25 -23.38 7.01
CA GLU A 170 -3.64 -23.66 6.64
C GLU A 170 -4.49 -22.38 6.51
N PRO A 171 -4.49 -21.45 7.50
CA PRO A 171 -5.21 -20.18 7.36
C PRO A 171 -4.82 -19.34 6.14
N LEU A 172 -3.52 -19.29 5.80
CA LEU A 172 -3.02 -18.54 4.65
C LEU A 172 -3.42 -19.22 3.34
N ARG A 173 -3.36 -20.56 3.26
CA ARG A 173 -3.81 -21.31 2.06
C ARG A 173 -5.30 -21.10 1.83
N ALA A 174 -6.10 -21.19 2.89
CA ALA A 174 -7.53 -20.92 2.84
C ALA A 174 -7.83 -19.48 2.41
N ALA A 175 -7.09 -18.49 2.92
CA ALA A 175 -7.23 -17.09 2.52
C ALA A 175 -6.85 -16.87 1.05
N ALA A 176 -5.76 -17.49 0.57
CA ALA A 176 -5.34 -17.40 -0.82
C ALA A 176 -6.35 -18.08 -1.77
N ALA A 177 -6.91 -19.23 -1.38
CA ALA A 177 -7.97 -19.91 -2.11
C ALA A 177 -9.25 -19.07 -2.20
N ALA A 178 -9.64 -18.43 -1.10
CA ALA A 178 -10.78 -17.51 -1.08
C ALA A 178 -10.56 -16.31 -2.00
N ASP A 179 -9.35 -15.73 -1.96
CA ASP A 179 -8.97 -14.61 -2.82
C ASP A 179 -8.90 -15.00 -4.32
N LEU A 180 -8.60 -16.26 -4.65
CA LEU A 180 -8.66 -16.77 -6.02
C LEU A 180 -10.12 -16.89 -6.48
N ALA A 181 -10.97 -17.46 -5.63
CA ALA A 181 -12.38 -17.69 -5.92
C ALA A 181 -13.17 -16.37 -6.06
N ASP A 182 -12.80 -15.32 -5.32
CA ASP A 182 -13.43 -14.00 -5.41
C ASP A 182 -12.80 -13.07 -6.46
N GLY A 183 -11.73 -13.51 -7.14
CA GLY A 183 -11.04 -12.77 -8.18
C GLY A 183 -10.14 -11.62 -7.67
N THR A 184 -9.88 -11.54 -6.36
CA THR A 184 -8.94 -10.55 -5.81
C THR A 184 -7.49 -10.96 -5.99
N PHE A 185 -7.19 -12.25 -6.15
CA PHE A 185 -5.91 -12.74 -6.64
C PHE A 185 -5.85 -12.52 -8.16
N GLN A 186 -5.07 -11.52 -8.58
CA GLN A 186 -4.83 -11.27 -10.00
C GLN A 186 -3.94 -12.35 -10.59
N LEU A 187 -4.48 -13.10 -11.54
CA LEU A 187 -3.74 -14.10 -12.30
C LEU A 187 -3.12 -13.47 -13.55
N ASP A 188 -1.94 -13.96 -13.93
CA ASP A 188 -1.26 -13.53 -15.14
C ASP A 188 -2.12 -13.79 -16.38
N LEU A 189 -2.10 -12.88 -17.33
CA LEU A 189 -2.99 -12.94 -18.51
C LEU A 189 -2.84 -14.21 -19.35
N GLY A 190 -1.67 -14.85 -19.34
CA GLY A 190 -1.48 -16.11 -20.06
C GLY A 190 -1.60 -17.36 -19.18
N ASP A 191 -1.96 -17.23 -17.90
CA ASP A 191 -2.13 -18.37 -16.98
C ASP A 191 -3.46 -19.09 -17.24
N GLU A 192 -3.59 -19.71 -18.41
CA GLU A 192 -4.83 -20.35 -18.85
C GLU A 192 -5.29 -21.47 -17.89
N GLU A 193 -4.36 -22.16 -17.23
CA GLU A 193 -4.70 -23.13 -16.19
C GLU A 193 -5.26 -22.42 -14.96
N GLY A 194 -4.55 -21.42 -14.42
CA GLY A 194 -4.99 -20.66 -13.27
C GLY A 194 -6.38 -20.05 -13.49
N HIS A 195 -6.62 -19.42 -14.64
CA HIS A 195 -7.93 -18.81 -14.97
C HIS A 195 -9.05 -19.84 -15.04
N ARG A 196 -8.77 -21.07 -15.49
CA ARG A 196 -9.77 -22.16 -15.54
C ARG A 196 -10.14 -22.68 -14.16
N THR A 197 -9.20 -22.71 -13.22
CA THR A 197 -9.39 -23.34 -11.91
C THR A 197 -9.59 -22.34 -10.76
N ALA A 198 -9.45 -21.02 -11.01
CA ALA A 198 -9.54 -19.97 -9.99
C ALA A 198 -10.84 -19.98 -9.17
N ALA A 199 -11.97 -20.31 -9.80
CA ALA A 199 -13.28 -20.32 -9.14
C ALA A 199 -13.44 -21.46 -8.11
N ALA A 200 -12.63 -22.51 -8.22
CA ALA A 200 -12.59 -23.65 -7.31
C ALA A 200 -11.14 -24.15 -7.18
N PRO A 201 -10.26 -23.35 -6.53
CA PRO A 201 -8.84 -23.65 -6.49
C PRO A 201 -8.58 -24.78 -5.50
N ASP A 202 -7.67 -25.68 -5.85
CA ASP A 202 -7.15 -26.71 -4.95
C ASP A 202 -6.14 -26.07 -3.97
N PRO A 203 -6.43 -25.99 -2.66
CA PRO A 203 -5.54 -25.36 -1.68
C PRO A 203 -4.17 -26.03 -1.57
N GLU A 204 -4.07 -27.33 -1.88
CA GLU A 204 -2.81 -28.07 -1.81
C GLU A 204 -1.82 -27.63 -2.90
N LYS A 205 -2.34 -27.12 -4.03
CA LYS A 205 -1.53 -26.56 -5.11
C LYS A 205 -1.03 -25.14 -4.84
N ILE A 206 -1.52 -24.48 -3.79
CA ILE A 206 -1.07 -23.14 -3.42
C ILE A 206 0.24 -23.25 -2.66
N ARG A 207 1.32 -22.74 -3.25
CA ARG A 207 2.61 -22.62 -2.56
C ARG A 207 2.66 -21.31 -1.80
N LEU A 208 3.08 -21.37 -0.54
CA LEU A 208 3.13 -20.22 0.34
C LEU A 208 4.54 -19.90 0.82
N LYS A 209 4.74 -18.62 1.12
CA LYS A 209 5.93 -18.11 1.81
C LYS A 209 5.53 -16.95 2.71
N ILE A 210 6.07 -16.90 3.92
CA ILE A 210 5.97 -15.75 4.83
C ILE A 210 7.31 -15.01 4.83
N ASP A 211 7.35 -13.84 4.21
CA ASP A 211 8.57 -13.03 4.14
C ASP A 211 8.78 -12.22 5.42
N PHE A 212 7.69 -11.78 6.04
CA PHE A 212 7.74 -10.94 7.23
C PHE A 212 6.52 -11.19 8.12
N ALA A 213 6.74 -11.18 9.43
CA ALA A 213 5.65 -11.17 10.38
C ALA A 213 6.04 -10.35 11.61
N SER A 214 5.10 -9.59 12.16
CA SER A 214 5.37 -8.79 13.36
C SER A 214 4.11 -8.53 14.16
N ARG A 215 4.19 -8.70 15.48
CA ARG A 215 3.07 -8.41 16.38
C ARG A 215 2.85 -6.92 16.53
N LEU A 216 1.58 -6.51 16.55
CA LEU A 216 1.16 -5.13 16.71
C LEU A 216 0.21 -5.00 17.90
N LYS A 217 0.30 -3.87 18.60
CA LYS A 217 -0.74 -3.49 19.57
C LYS A 217 -1.78 -2.66 18.84
N LEU A 218 -2.88 -3.30 18.43
CA LEU A 218 -3.99 -2.65 17.74
C LEU A 218 -5.22 -2.61 18.63
N ALA A 219 -5.89 -1.45 18.69
CA ALA A 219 -7.13 -1.32 19.44
C ALA A 219 -8.24 -2.16 18.80
N GLY A 220 -8.88 -3.01 19.62
CA GLY A 220 -9.95 -3.89 19.19
C GLY A 220 -9.50 -5.26 18.67
N PHE A 221 -8.21 -5.59 18.78
CA PHE A 221 -7.64 -6.88 18.38
C PHE A 221 -7.07 -7.59 19.60
N SER A 222 -7.22 -8.91 19.65
CA SER A 222 -6.72 -9.72 20.76
C SER A 222 -5.24 -10.10 20.59
N ASP A 223 -4.88 -10.53 19.38
CA ASP A 223 -3.53 -10.90 19.00
C ASP A 223 -3.26 -10.46 17.55
N ALA A 224 -3.10 -9.15 17.37
CA ALA A 224 -2.85 -8.58 16.06
C ALA A 224 -1.46 -8.95 15.54
N LEU A 225 -1.44 -9.63 14.39
CA LEU A 225 -0.22 -10.00 13.68
C LEU A 225 -0.26 -9.45 12.26
N LEU A 226 0.73 -8.64 11.92
CA LEU A 226 0.98 -8.23 10.55
C LEU A 226 1.76 -9.33 9.85
N VAL A 227 1.35 -9.73 8.65
CA VAL A 227 2.01 -10.76 7.85
C VAL A 227 2.23 -10.25 6.42
N ILE A 228 3.45 -10.37 5.91
CA ILE A 228 3.74 -10.30 4.48
C ILE A 228 3.87 -11.73 3.97
N GLU A 229 2.91 -12.14 3.17
CA GLU A 229 2.92 -13.45 2.52
C GLU A 229 3.12 -13.31 1.01
N GLY A 230 3.71 -14.35 0.42
CA GLY A 230 3.67 -14.67 -0.99
C GLY A 230 2.86 -15.94 -1.19
N ALA A 231 1.96 -15.91 -2.17
CA ALA A 231 1.19 -17.06 -2.62
C ALA A 231 1.40 -17.26 -4.12
N GLU A 232 1.69 -18.49 -4.51
CA GLU A 232 1.85 -18.91 -5.91
C GLU A 232 0.80 -19.97 -6.23
N TYR A 233 0.07 -19.78 -7.32
CA TYR A 233 -0.92 -20.72 -7.83
C TYR A 233 -0.77 -20.84 -9.34
N SER A 234 -0.65 -22.07 -9.84
CA SER A 234 -0.22 -22.33 -11.21
C SER A 234 1.13 -21.64 -11.48
N ARG A 235 1.15 -20.63 -12.36
CA ARG A 235 2.32 -19.80 -12.69
C ARG A 235 2.16 -18.35 -12.23
N SER A 236 1.02 -18.01 -11.64
CA SER A 236 0.73 -16.68 -11.13
C SER A 236 1.20 -16.55 -9.69
N TYR A 237 1.77 -15.39 -9.38
CA TYR A 237 2.33 -15.10 -8.07
C TYR A 237 1.76 -13.79 -7.53
N ARG A 238 1.47 -13.76 -6.24
CA ARG A 238 1.00 -12.56 -5.56
C ARG A 238 1.67 -12.41 -4.20
N ARG A 239 1.94 -11.16 -3.85
CA ARG A 239 2.35 -10.77 -2.49
C ARG A 239 1.33 -9.90 -1.84
N CYS A 240 1.13 -10.09 -0.55
CA CYS A 240 0.41 -9.10 0.21
C CYS A 240 0.76 -8.97 1.66
N LEU A 241 0.40 -7.79 2.14
CA LEU A 241 0.22 -7.49 3.53
C LEU A 241 -1.17 -7.94 3.97
N ARG A 242 -1.21 -8.83 4.96
CA ARG A 242 -2.41 -9.24 5.69
C ARG A 242 -2.31 -8.84 7.16
N LEU A 243 -3.48 -8.63 7.75
CA LEU A 243 -3.65 -8.55 9.19
C LEU A 243 -4.28 -9.85 9.68
N PHE A 244 -3.79 -10.37 10.79
CA PHE A 244 -4.36 -11.50 11.52
C PHE A 244 -4.78 -11.07 12.92
N ASP A 245 -5.84 -11.67 13.44
CA ASP A 245 -6.16 -11.69 14.87
C ASP A 245 -6.09 -13.15 15.35
N GLY A 246 -4.98 -13.50 16.00
CA GLY A 246 -4.59 -14.89 16.22
C GLY A 246 -4.28 -15.59 14.90
N GLU A 247 -5.10 -16.57 14.52
CA GLU A 247 -4.97 -17.35 13.26
C GLU A 247 -5.97 -16.92 12.20
N LYS A 248 -6.85 -15.97 12.50
CA LYS A 248 -7.89 -15.55 11.58
C LYS A 248 -7.43 -14.36 10.76
N PRO A 249 -7.44 -14.43 9.41
CA PRO A 249 -7.18 -13.27 8.58
C PRO A 249 -8.29 -12.23 8.78
N VAL A 250 -7.90 -10.96 8.80
CA VAL A 250 -8.79 -9.82 8.99
C VAL A 250 -8.78 -8.97 7.72
N GLY A 251 -9.91 -9.02 7.01
CA GLY A 251 -10.09 -8.27 5.77
C GLY A 251 -9.29 -8.82 4.61
N ALA A 252 -9.23 -8.03 3.54
CA ALA A 252 -8.59 -8.42 2.29
C ALA A 252 -7.06 -8.25 2.32
N CYS A 253 -6.40 -9.05 1.50
CA CYS A 253 -5.02 -8.94 1.09
C CYS A 253 -4.74 -7.54 0.50
N VAL A 254 -3.80 -6.78 1.09
CA VAL A 254 -3.30 -5.56 0.45
C VAL A 254 -2.09 -5.91 -0.37
N GLU A 255 -2.27 -5.99 -1.68
CA GLU A 255 -1.22 -6.41 -2.58
C GLU A 255 0.03 -5.54 -2.45
N MET A 256 1.21 -6.14 -2.56
CA MET A 256 2.49 -5.45 -2.60
C MET A 256 3.25 -5.90 -3.84
N PRO A 257 2.84 -5.45 -5.04
CA PRO A 257 3.52 -5.80 -6.29
C PRO A 257 5.00 -5.44 -6.23
N HIS A 258 5.83 -6.46 -6.44
CA HIS A 258 7.27 -6.38 -6.64
C HIS A 258 7.63 -7.37 -7.74
N GLU A 259 8.48 -6.95 -8.68
CA GLU A 259 8.90 -7.79 -9.80
C GLU A 259 9.70 -9.02 -9.35
N LEU A 260 10.42 -8.89 -8.23
CA LEU A 260 11.29 -9.95 -7.72
C LEU A 260 10.87 -10.43 -6.34
N MET A 261 10.72 -11.75 -6.21
CA MET A 261 10.48 -12.43 -4.93
C MET A 261 11.58 -12.19 -3.88
N ALA A 262 12.75 -11.67 -4.23
CA ALA A 262 13.76 -11.33 -3.22
C ALA A 262 13.50 -9.98 -2.53
N GLU A 263 12.72 -9.07 -3.12
CA GLU A 263 12.75 -7.65 -2.74
C GLU A 263 12.01 -7.30 -1.45
N THR A 264 10.95 -8.03 -1.09
CA THR A 264 10.24 -7.78 0.18
C THR A 264 11.11 -8.07 1.39
N ALA A 265 12.10 -8.95 1.29
CA ALA A 265 13.08 -9.18 2.34
C ALA A 265 13.97 -7.94 2.58
N LEU A 266 14.02 -7.00 1.63
CA LEU A 266 14.73 -5.73 1.76
C LEU A 266 13.88 -4.64 2.42
N LEU A 267 12.56 -4.86 2.55
CA LEU A 267 11.67 -3.93 3.22
C LEU A 267 11.86 -3.98 4.74
N GLN A 268 11.98 -2.80 5.31
CA GLN A 268 11.94 -2.55 6.75
C GLN A 268 10.59 -1.93 7.09
N PHE A 269 10.09 -2.21 8.28
CA PHE A 269 8.76 -1.78 8.69
C PHE A 269 8.82 -0.97 9.99
N VAL A 270 8.02 0.09 10.04
CA VAL A 270 7.80 0.90 11.25
C VAL A 270 6.31 1.11 11.46
N ALA A 271 5.90 1.17 12.72
CA ALA A 271 4.58 1.57 13.13
C ALA A 271 4.65 2.98 13.75
N TYR A 272 3.78 3.86 13.28
CA TYR A 272 3.62 5.21 13.80
C TYR A 272 2.17 5.45 14.20
N ASP A 273 1.92 5.61 15.50
CA ASP A 273 0.62 5.93 16.06
C ASP A 273 0.62 7.39 16.55
N PRO A 274 0.02 8.33 15.78
CA PRO A 274 0.04 9.75 16.12
C PRO A 274 -0.73 10.08 17.41
N SER A 275 -1.69 9.24 17.82
CA SER A 275 -2.58 9.52 18.96
C SER A 275 -2.45 8.53 20.12
N ARG A 276 -1.60 7.51 20.00
CA ARG A 276 -1.46 6.39 20.95
C ARG A 276 -2.77 5.62 21.18
N ALA A 277 -3.73 5.75 20.29
CA ALA A 277 -5.04 5.12 20.39
C ALA A 277 -5.04 3.65 19.93
N GLY A 278 -3.87 3.08 19.63
CA GLY A 278 -3.74 1.72 19.09
C GLY A 278 -4.15 1.65 17.61
N ARG A 279 -3.97 2.75 16.86
CA ARG A 279 -4.31 2.83 15.43
C ARG A 279 -3.12 3.33 14.61
N PRO A 280 -1.99 2.61 14.63
CA PRO A 280 -0.80 3.03 13.91
C PRO A 280 -1.01 3.02 12.39
N PHE A 281 -0.35 3.95 11.71
CA PHE A 281 0.09 3.74 10.35
C PHE A 281 1.24 2.75 10.34
N ILE A 282 1.18 1.80 9.43
CA ILE A 282 2.31 0.92 9.13
C ILE A 282 2.99 1.47 7.89
N LEU A 283 4.30 1.68 7.98
CA LEU A 283 5.10 2.17 6.87
C LEU A 283 6.14 1.12 6.54
N ALA A 284 6.25 0.77 5.25
CA ALA A 284 7.32 -0.08 4.75
C ALA A 284 8.29 0.75 3.91
N PHE A 285 9.57 0.44 4.01
CA PHE A 285 10.59 1.13 3.23
C PHE A 285 11.83 0.30 2.95
N SER A 286 12.52 0.61 1.86
CA SER A 286 13.87 0.10 1.59
C SER A 286 14.92 1.21 1.60
N ARG A 287 16.14 0.86 2.01
CA ARG A 287 17.34 1.70 1.82
C ARG A 287 18.02 1.45 0.48
N LYS A 288 17.74 0.29 -0.13
CA LYS A 288 18.21 -0.08 -1.46
C LYS A 288 17.11 0.25 -2.46
N GLN A 289 17.52 0.61 -3.68
CA GLN A 289 16.57 0.71 -4.77
C GLN A 289 15.98 -0.67 -5.05
N LEU A 290 14.67 -0.72 -5.19
CA LEU A 290 13.92 -1.91 -5.59
C LEU A 290 13.48 -1.75 -7.03
N TRP A 291 13.07 -2.80 -7.72
CA TRP A 291 12.39 -2.68 -9.02
C TRP A 291 10.93 -2.24 -8.80
N GLY A 292 10.30 -2.72 -7.73
CA GLY A 292 8.96 -2.26 -7.29
C GLY A 292 8.94 -0.96 -6.46
N HIS A 293 7.83 -0.74 -5.76
CA HIS A 293 7.67 0.41 -4.87
C HIS A 293 8.60 0.33 -3.65
N GLU A 294 9.32 1.41 -3.38
CA GLU A 294 10.29 1.49 -2.29
C GLU A 294 9.67 1.93 -0.98
N ARG A 295 8.54 2.65 -1.04
CA ARG A 295 7.87 3.24 0.11
C ARG A 295 6.39 2.91 0.08
N TRP A 296 5.92 2.42 1.22
CA TRP A 296 4.54 2.02 1.41
C TRP A 296 3.98 2.64 2.67
N GLY A 297 2.69 2.94 2.64
CA GLY A 297 1.93 3.37 3.81
C GLY A 297 0.59 2.68 3.86
N PHE A 298 0.29 2.11 5.02
CA PHE A 298 -0.92 1.36 5.29
C PHE A 298 -1.61 1.94 6.52
N GLN A 299 -2.90 2.22 6.37
CA GLN A 299 -3.76 2.57 7.48
C GLN A 299 -4.35 1.29 8.05
N THR A 300 -4.23 1.13 9.37
CA THR A 300 -4.88 0.04 10.09
C THR A 300 -6.36 0.36 10.30
N THR A 301 -7.24 -0.57 9.96
CA THR A 301 -8.70 -0.45 10.19
C THR A 301 -9.24 -1.72 10.86
N PRO A 302 -10.46 -1.70 11.42
CA PRO A 302 -11.13 -2.91 11.90
C PRO A 302 -11.34 -3.99 10.82
N LYS A 303 -11.29 -3.61 9.53
CA LYS A 303 -11.46 -4.51 8.38
C LYS A 303 -10.12 -4.84 7.71
N GLY A 304 -9.01 -4.78 8.46
CA GLY A 304 -7.67 -5.02 7.92
C GLY A 304 -6.96 -3.74 7.45
N PHE A 305 -5.90 -3.92 6.68
CA PHE A 305 -5.09 -2.81 6.18
C PHE A 305 -5.70 -2.14 4.96
N LYS A 306 -5.44 -0.84 4.81
CA LYS A 306 -5.73 -0.08 3.60
C LYS A 306 -4.49 0.67 3.15
N SER A 307 -3.99 0.39 1.96
CA SER A 307 -2.87 1.16 1.39
C SER A 307 -3.32 2.60 1.11
N PHE A 308 -2.55 3.56 1.60
CA PHE A 308 -2.70 4.98 1.28
C PHE A 308 -1.48 5.55 0.55
N LEU A 309 -0.37 4.84 0.53
CA LEU A 309 0.87 5.23 -0.14
C LEU A 309 1.50 4.00 -0.79
N ARG A 310 1.86 4.16 -2.05
CA ARG A 310 2.77 3.29 -2.82
C ARG A 310 3.64 4.21 -3.66
N ASP A 311 4.94 4.19 -3.45
CA ASP A 311 5.83 5.14 -4.10
C ASP A 311 7.18 4.51 -4.42
N ALA A 312 7.74 4.91 -5.55
CA ALA A 312 9.14 4.74 -5.88
C ALA A 312 9.63 6.01 -6.57
N LEU A 313 10.94 6.21 -6.51
CA LEU A 313 11.64 7.18 -7.34
C LEU A 313 12.57 6.48 -8.32
N ASP A 314 12.72 7.12 -9.47
CA ASP A 314 13.57 6.63 -10.54
C ASP A 314 15.06 6.94 -10.32
N PRO A 315 15.95 6.06 -10.76
CA PRO A 315 17.29 6.45 -11.19
C PRO A 315 17.44 6.73 -12.70
N ARG A 316 16.43 6.51 -13.59
CA ARG A 316 16.13 7.21 -14.88
C ARG A 316 15.20 6.50 -15.90
N CYS A 317 14.69 5.30 -15.65
CA CYS A 317 13.48 4.73 -16.28
C CYS A 317 13.45 3.24 -15.92
N ARG A 318 12.54 2.78 -15.06
CA ARG A 318 12.29 1.35 -14.90
C ARG A 318 11.32 0.95 -16.00
N ASP A 319 11.80 0.16 -16.96
CA ASP A 319 10.96 -0.32 -18.06
C ASP A 319 9.75 -1.06 -17.45
N ALA A 320 8.55 -0.54 -17.71
CA ALA A 320 7.32 -1.16 -17.29
C ALA A 320 7.09 -2.39 -18.18
N PHE A 321 7.25 -3.58 -17.59
CA PHE A 321 6.86 -4.84 -18.21
C PHE A 321 5.46 -5.24 -17.76
#